data_AF-A0A924ZJY7-F1
#
_entry.id   AF-A0A924ZJY7-F1
#
_cell.length_a   1.000
_cell.length_b   1.000
_cell.length_c   1.000
_cell.angle_alpha   90.00
_cell.angle_beta   90.00
_cell.angle_gamma   90.00
#
_symmetry.space_group_name_H-M   'P 1'
#
loop_
_entity.id
_entity.type
_entity.pdbx_description
1 polymer ?
#
loop_
_entity_poly.entity_id
_entity_poly.type
_entity_poly.pdbx_seq_one_letter_code
_entity_poly.pdbx_strand_id
1 'polypeptide(L)'
;VLAFLLGIFAKLVKSELSLPKDLYSTLSIYLLLALGLKGGVELSESTFQVIAWPAFVTIVLGCITPVSTYLIMRKLGRFGQVDAAALAAHYGSVSAVTFIAASQFVGQMGKTAEGFMPTLLTLLESPGIHIALAIGALKRAKTLSSNSSAEKKTNAAIFHEILTARSMILLVGGLIVGLLMGAKAYEPIKPFFETGFKGALVLFLLEMGIVAGARLSDLKKVGLPLISLGILIPILHGCLGVFLGHWSGLSVGGATVLGAMAASASYIAAPPAVRMTLPEANPTYYLTASLAVTFPFNLVVGIPMFFKLSEWLAV
;
A
#
# COMPACT_ATOMS: atom_id res chain seq x y z
N VAL A 1 9.69 -13.47 1.10
CA VAL A 1 10.05 -13.56 -0.34
C VAL A 1 9.93 -14.99 -0.86
N LEU A 2 10.63 -15.98 -0.28
CA LEU A 2 10.59 -17.37 -0.77
C LEU A 2 9.17 -17.96 -0.86
N ALA A 3 8.33 -17.78 0.16
CA ALA A 3 6.93 -18.24 0.12
C ALA A 3 6.12 -17.58 -1.02
N PHE A 4 6.37 -16.31 -1.31
CA PHE A 4 5.75 -15.62 -2.45
C PHE A 4 6.19 -16.22 -3.78
N LEU A 5 7.49 -16.49 -3.96
CA LEU A 5 8.01 -17.17 -5.16
C LEU A 5 7.46 -18.59 -5.29
N LEU A 6 7.32 -19.32 -4.17
CA LEU A 6 6.67 -20.62 -4.14
C LEU A 6 5.21 -20.53 -4.61
N GLY A 7 4.47 -19.50 -4.20
CA GLY A 7 3.09 -19.28 -4.65
C GLY A 7 3.00 -19.01 -6.15
N ILE A 8 3.90 -18.19 -6.69
CA ILE A 8 3.99 -17.97 -8.15
C ILE A 8 4.28 -19.30 -8.85
N PHE A 9 5.30 -20.03 -8.39
CA PHE A 9 5.70 -21.31 -8.95
C PHE A 9 4.54 -22.31 -8.94
N ALA A 10 3.87 -22.48 -7.79
CA ALA A 10 2.72 -23.34 -7.64
C ALA A 10 1.63 -23.03 -8.67
N LYS A 11 1.35 -21.74 -8.90
CA LYS A 11 0.36 -21.33 -9.90
C LYS A 11 0.82 -21.60 -11.33
N LEU A 12 2.11 -21.42 -11.65
CA LEU A 12 2.67 -21.66 -12.97
C LEU A 12 2.69 -23.15 -13.35
N VAL A 13 2.97 -24.04 -12.39
CA VAL A 13 2.91 -25.50 -12.60
C VAL A 13 1.48 -26.05 -12.52
N LYS A 14 0.47 -25.16 -12.45
CA LYS A 14 -0.96 -25.51 -12.36
C LYS A 14 -1.28 -26.39 -11.14
N SER A 15 -0.59 -26.17 -10.02
CA SER A 15 -0.94 -26.80 -8.74
C SER A 15 -2.33 -26.37 -8.28
N GLU A 16 -3.02 -27.25 -7.57
CA GLU A 16 -4.29 -26.95 -6.89
C GLU A 16 -4.08 -26.15 -5.59
N LEU A 17 -2.83 -25.87 -5.21
CA LEU A 17 -2.49 -25.07 -4.04
C LEU A 17 -3.18 -23.70 -4.11
N SER A 18 -4.10 -23.49 -3.17
CA SER A 18 -4.81 -22.24 -2.93
C SER A 18 -5.18 -22.17 -1.45
N LEU A 19 -5.06 -21.01 -0.82
CA LEU A 19 -5.56 -20.88 0.55
C LEU A 19 -7.09 -20.71 0.55
N PRO A 20 -7.81 -21.29 1.52
CA PRO A 20 -9.22 -21.00 1.70
C PRO A 20 -9.46 -19.49 1.83
N LYS A 21 -10.51 -18.96 1.19
CA LYS A 21 -10.82 -17.52 1.22
C LYS A 21 -10.96 -16.98 2.65
N ASP A 22 -11.51 -17.80 3.54
CA ASP A 22 -11.69 -17.44 4.95
C ASP A 22 -10.37 -17.36 5.69
N LEU A 23 -9.41 -18.24 5.37
CA LEU A 23 -8.05 -18.16 5.92
C LEU A 23 -7.36 -16.87 5.44
N TYR A 24 -7.46 -16.54 4.17
CA TYR A 24 -6.92 -15.28 3.64
C TYR A 24 -7.54 -14.05 4.33
N SER A 25 -8.86 -14.03 4.46
CA SER A 25 -9.61 -12.99 5.17
C SER A 25 -9.14 -12.86 6.62
N THR A 26 -8.96 -13.99 7.32
CA THR A 26 -8.52 -14.04 8.71
C THR A 26 -7.08 -13.53 8.86
N LEU A 27 -6.16 -13.98 8.01
CA LEU A 27 -4.78 -13.51 7.99
C LEU A 27 -4.71 -11.99 7.74
N SER A 28 -5.53 -11.47 6.83
CA SER A 28 -5.63 -10.03 6.57
C SER A 28 -6.09 -9.24 7.80
N ILE A 29 -7.15 -9.71 8.50
CA ILE A 29 -7.59 -9.08 9.76
C ILE A 29 -6.46 -9.04 10.77
N TYR A 30 -5.88 -10.22 11.01
CA TYR A 30 -4.88 -10.40 12.04
C TYR A 30 -3.65 -9.53 11.78
N LEU A 31 -3.14 -9.49 10.54
CA LEU A 31 -1.97 -8.68 10.18
C LEU A 31 -2.25 -7.18 10.31
N LEU A 32 -3.41 -6.70 9.87
CA LEU A 32 -3.76 -5.28 9.97
C LEU A 32 -3.99 -4.84 11.42
N LEU A 33 -4.67 -5.66 12.21
CA LEU A 33 -4.88 -5.40 13.63
C LEU A 33 -3.58 -5.44 14.44
N ALA A 34 -2.76 -6.48 14.23
CA ALA A 34 -1.45 -6.61 14.86
C ALA A 34 -0.58 -5.39 14.60
N LEU A 35 -0.60 -4.91 13.36
CA LEU A 35 0.13 -3.73 12.94
C LEU A 35 -0.39 -2.45 13.60
N GLY A 36 -1.71 -2.27 13.64
CA GLY A 36 -2.35 -1.15 14.34
C GLY A 36 -1.99 -1.15 15.82
N LEU A 37 -2.18 -2.28 16.51
CA LEU A 37 -1.87 -2.42 17.94
C LEU A 37 -0.42 -2.07 18.24
N LYS A 38 0.52 -2.65 17.48
CA LYS A 38 1.94 -2.34 17.65
C LYS A 38 2.23 -0.85 17.43
N GLY A 39 1.73 -0.27 16.33
CA GLY A 39 1.90 1.15 16.04
C GLY A 39 1.34 2.07 17.13
N GLY A 40 0.19 1.71 17.70
CA GLY A 40 -0.42 2.41 18.82
C GLY A 40 0.44 2.38 20.08
N VAL A 41 0.95 1.20 20.44
CA VAL A 41 1.83 1.03 21.60
C VAL A 41 3.10 1.87 21.45
N GLU A 42 3.73 1.84 20.27
CA GLU A 42 4.91 2.66 19.97
C GLU A 42 4.60 4.17 20.00
N LEU A 43 3.39 4.58 19.61
CA LEU A 43 2.91 5.95 19.74
C LEU A 43 2.76 6.40 21.19
N SER A 44 2.40 5.49 22.09
CA SER A 44 2.29 5.80 23.52
C SER A 44 3.63 6.16 24.18
N GLU A 45 4.74 5.74 23.56
CA GLU A 45 6.11 5.99 24.03
C GLU A 45 6.81 7.11 23.25
N SER A 46 6.22 7.57 22.14
CA SER A 46 6.80 8.57 21.25
C SER A 46 6.27 9.99 21.53
N THR A 47 7.15 11.00 21.46
CA THR A 47 6.73 12.40 21.64
C THR A 47 6.16 12.98 20.34
N PHE A 48 5.13 13.84 20.45
CA PHE A 48 4.48 14.46 19.30
C PHE A 48 5.47 15.20 18.38
N GLN A 49 6.47 15.90 18.93
CA GLN A 49 7.47 16.62 18.13
C GLN A 49 8.26 15.71 17.18
N VAL A 50 8.52 14.46 17.57
CA VAL A 50 9.28 13.49 16.75
C VAL A 50 8.44 12.99 15.56
N ILE A 51 7.12 12.91 15.73
CA ILE A 51 6.20 12.36 14.72
C ILE A 51 5.65 13.44 13.80
N ALA A 52 5.44 14.66 14.28
CA ALA A 52 4.71 15.70 13.57
C ALA A 52 5.27 15.98 12.17
N TRP A 53 6.59 16.06 12.05
CA TRP A 53 7.25 16.37 10.78
C TRP A 53 7.22 15.18 9.79
N PRO A 54 7.60 13.94 10.17
CA PRO A 54 7.36 12.76 9.35
C PRO A 54 5.89 12.56 8.94
N ALA A 55 4.95 12.83 9.84
CA ALA A 55 3.51 12.72 9.56
C ALA A 55 3.06 13.71 8.50
N PHE A 56 3.44 14.99 8.63
CA PHE A 56 3.14 16.01 7.63
C PHE A 56 3.71 15.64 6.25
N VAL A 57 4.99 15.26 6.21
CA VAL A 57 5.67 14.84 4.98
C VAL A 57 4.99 13.63 4.34
N THR A 58 4.55 12.66 5.16
CA THR A 58 3.84 11.47 4.69
C THR A 58 2.48 11.82 4.07
N ILE A 59 1.73 12.76 4.66
CA ILE A 59 0.46 13.24 4.08
C ILE A 59 0.71 13.94 2.74
N VAL A 60 1.72 14.81 2.67
CA VAL A 60 2.11 15.49 1.42
C VAL A 60 2.48 14.47 0.35
N LEU A 61 3.25 13.44 0.71
CA LEU A 61 3.61 12.35 -0.18
C LEU A 61 2.37 11.60 -0.69
N GLY A 62 1.42 11.30 0.20
CA GLY A 62 0.13 10.66 -0.14
C GLY A 62 -0.77 11.51 -1.04
N CYS A 63 -0.55 12.82 -1.12
CA CYS A 63 -1.19 13.70 -2.09
C CYS A 63 -0.45 13.72 -3.44
N ILE A 64 0.88 13.70 -3.41
CA ILE A 64 1.73 13.77 -4.62
C ILE A 64 1.62 12.47 -5.43
N THR A 65 1.66 11.30 -4.79
CA THR A 65 1.68 10.00 -5.48
C THR A 65 0.44 9.73 -6.35
N PRO A 66 -0.83 9.95 -5.92
CA PRO A 66 -1.98 9.75 -6.79
C PRO A 66 -2.02 10.76 -7.95
N VAL A 67 -1.73 12.05 -7.68
CA VAL A 67 -1.79 13.11 -8.69
C VAL A 67 -0.75 12.86 -9.78
N SER A 68 0.49 12.61 -9.38
CA SER A 68 1.58 12.33 -10.32
C SER A 68 1.34 11.02 -11.09
N THR A 69 0.86 9.96 -10.44
CA THR A 69 0.47 8.71 -11.16
C THR A 69 -0.57 9.01 -12.23
N TYR A 70 -1.64 9.73 -11.88
CA TYR A 70 -2.69 10.06 -12.84
C TYR A 70 -2.13 10.81 -14.05
N LEU A 71 -1.31 11.83 -13.81
CA LEU A 71 -0.71 12.63 -14.88
C LEU A 71 0.23 11.80 -15.77
N ILE A 72 1.07 10.95 -15.18
CA ILE A 72 2.00 10.09 -15.91
C ILE A 72 1.22 9.06 -16.74
N MET A 73 0.23 8.38 -16.15
CA MET A 73 -0.61 7.41 -16.85
C MET A 73 -1.39 8.04 -18.01
N ARG A 74 -1.87 9.28 -17.85
CA ARG A 74 -2.57 10.01 -18.92
C ARG A 74 -1.65 10.49 -20.03
N LYS A 75 -0.53 11.14 -19.69
CA LYS A 75 0.33 11.81 -20.68
C LYS A 75 1.32 10.84 -21.33
N LEU A 76 2.01 10.04 -20.53
CA LEU A 76 3.04 9.13 -21.02
C LEU A 76 2.45 7.76 -21.36
N GLY A 77 1.58 7.22 -20.49
CA GLY A 77 0.93 5.92 -20.71
C GLY A 77 -0.22 5.94 -21.72
N ARG A 78 -0.74 7.12 -22.06
CA ARG A 78 -1.89 7.33 -22.97
C ARG A 78 -3.15 6.54 -22.57
N PHE A 79 -3.28 6.15 -21.30
CA PHE A 79 -4.45 5.44 -20.78
C PHE A 79 -5.69 6.34 -20.78
N GLY A 80 -6.88 5.74 -20.91
CA GLY A 80 -8.14 6.43 -20.74
C GLY A 80 -8.26 7.13 -19.38
N GLN A 81 -9.17 8.11 -19.27
CA GLN A 81 -9.33 8.88 -18.03
C GLN A 81 -9.69 8.00 -16.83
N VAL A 82 -10.64 7.08 -17.05
CA VAL A 82 -11.14 6.18 -16.02
C VAL A 82 -10.04 5.21 -15.57
N ASP A 83 -9.34 4.58 -16.51
CA ASP A 83 -8.26 3.64 -16.20
C ASP A 83 -7.07 4.32 -15.51
N ALA A 84 -6.70 5.53 -15.95
CA ALA A 84 -5.62 6.30 -15.30
C ALA A 84 -5.99 6.71 -13.88
N ALA A 85 -7.25 7.07 -13.62
CA ALA A 85 -7.73 7.39 -12.26
C ALA A 85 -7.77 6.14 -11.37
N ALA A 86 -8.19 4.99 -11.91
CA ALA A 86 -8.14 3.72 -11.20
C ALA A 86 -6.70 3.32 -10.85
N LEU A 87 -5.77 3.43 -11.81
CA LEU A 87 -4.34 3.22 -11.54
C LEU A 87 -3.84 4.19 -10.46
N ALA A 88 -4.16 5.48 -10.56
CA ALA A 88 -3.80 6.46 -9.54
C ALA A 88 -4.33 6.13 -8.15
N ALA A 89 -5.52 5.52 -8.04
CA ALA A 89 -6.07 5.11 -6.74
C ALA A 89 -5.29 3.95 -6.13
N HIS A 90 -4.78 3.05 -6.97
CA HIS A 90 -3.91 1.97 -6.53
C HIS A 90 -2.54 2.49 -6.08
N TYR A 91 -1.82 3.25 -6.91
CA TYR A 91 -0.47 3.75 -6.59
C TYR A 91 -0.45 4.94 -5.62
N GLY A 92 -1.57 5.65 -5.47
CA GLY A 92 -1.71 6.67 -4.43
C GLY A 92 -1.87 6.07 -3.05
N SER A 93 -2.32 4.82 -2.96
CA SER A 93 -2.54 4.09 -1.72
C SER A 93 -1.41 3.09 -1.49
N VAL A 94 -1.33 2.55 -0.27
CA VAL A 94 -0.20 1.77 0.19
C VAL A 94 -0.54 0.29 0.31
N SER A 95 0.47 -0.57 0.16
CA SER A 95 0.38 -1.98 0.54
C SER A 95 0.97 -2.22 1.93
N ALA A 96 0.12 -2.64 2.87
CA ALA A 96 0.55 -3.13 4.17
C ALA A 96 1.60 -4.25 4.04
N VAL A 97 1.49 -5.09 3.01
CA VAL A 97 2.44 -6.18 2.75
C VAL A 97 3.82 -5.64 2.38
N THR A 98 3.88 -4.62 1.52
CA THR A 98 5.15 -3.97 1.14
C THR A 98 5.79 -3.29 2.33
N PHE A 99 5.00 -2.60 3.15
CA PHE A 99 5.45 -2.01 4.41
C PHE A 99 6.10 -3.07 5.32
N ILE A 100 5.42 -4.21 5.50
CA ILE A 100 5.93 -5.30 6.33
C ILE A 100 7.24 -5.87 5.76
N ALA A 101 7.27 -6.13 4.45
CA ALA A 101 8.45 -6.67 3.79
C ALA A 101 9.65 -5.72 3.93
N ALA A 102 9.43 -4.42 3.75
CA ALA A 102 10.48 -3.41 3.92
C ALA A 102 10.98 -3.34 5.37
N SER A 103 10.06 -3.35 6.34
CA SER A 103 10.41 -3.32 7.77
C SER A 103 11.25 -4.53 8.19
N GLN A 104 10.90 -5.72 7.69
CA GLN A 104 11.70 -6.93 7.94
C GLN A 104 13.06 -6.88 7.24
N PHE A 105 13.10 -6.41 5.99
CA PHE A 105 14.34 -6.28 5.24
C PHE A 105 15.34 -5.37 5.97
N VAL A 106 14.89 -4.18 6.37
CA VAL A 106 15.71 -3.20 7.11
C VAL A 106 16.24 -3.81 8.42
N GLY A 107 15.38 -4.52 9.16
CA GLY A 107 15.79 -5.23 10.38
C GLY A 107 16.85 -6.31 10.13
N GLN A 108 16.75 -7.04 9.01
CA GLN A 108 17.76 -8.02 8.61
C GLN A 108 19.09 -7.37 8.21
N MET A 109 19.06 -6.15 7.69
CA MET A 109 20.25 -5.36 7.38
C MET A 109 20.84 -4.65 8.60
N GLY A 110 20.36 -4.95 9.82
CA GLY A 110 20.87 -4.38 11.07
C GLY A 110 20.52 -2.91 11.28
N LYS A 111 19.53 -2.39 10.56
CA LYS A 111 18.97 -1.05 10.78
C LYS A 111 17.61 -1.15 11.46
N THR A 112 17.19 -0.10 12.14
CA THR A 112 15.87 0.01 12.76
C THR A 112 15.05 1.05 12.02
N ALA A 113 13.76 0.79 11.85
CA ALA A 113 12.77 1.80 11.48
C ALA A 113 12.04 2.25 12.75
N GLU A 114 11.46 3.43 12.73
CA GLU A 114 10.79 4.02 13.87
C GLU A 114 9.54 3.20 14.25
N GLY A 115 9.29 3.07 15.55
CA GLY A 115 8.13 2.33 16.06
C GLY A 115 6.79 2.88 15.56
N PHE A 116 6.73 4.19 15.29
CA PHE A 116 5.55 4.88 14.77
C PHE A 116 5.34 4.74 13.26
N MET A 117 6.17 3.99 12.52
CA MET A 117 5.98 3.79 11.08
C MET A 117 4.60 3.22 10.67
N PRO A 118 3.91 2.35 11.45
CA PRO A 118 2.53 1.94 11.16
C PRO A 118 1.54 3.12 11.18
N THR A 119 1.82 4.18 11.93
CA THR A 119 1.02 5.41 11.91
C THR A 119 1.19 6.14 10.59
N LEU A 120 2.44 6.25 10.11
CA LEU A 120 2.71 6.85 8.80
C LEU A 120 2.04 6.06 7.67
N LEU A 121 2.04 4.72 7.74
CA LEU A 121 1.30 3.86 6.81
C LEU A 121 -0.17 4.27 6.71
N THR A 122 -0.83 4.41 7.86
CA THR A 122 -2.24 4.82 7.95
C THR A 122 -2.48 6.20 7.33
N LEU A 123 -1.58 7.15 7.61
CA LEU A 123 -1.65 8.51 7.06
C LEU A 123 -1.46 8.52 5.55
N LEU A 124 -0.64 7.63 5.00
CA LEU A 124 -0.39 7.53 3.56
C LEU A 124 -1.56 6.84 2.82
N GLU A 125 -2.26 5.91 3.46
CA GLU A 125 -3.33 5.12 2.83
C GLU A 125 -4.55 5.96 2.46
N SER A 126 -4.91 6.95 3.30
CA SER A 126 -6.14 7.74 3.16
C SER A 126 -6.10 8.76 2.01
N PRO A 127 -5.13 9.71 1.90
CA PRO A 127 -5.15 10.76 0.88
C PRO A 127 -5.13 10.21 -0.55
N GLY A 128 -4.37 9.12 -0.76
CA GLY A 128 -4.19 8.44 -2.04
C GLY A 128 -5.48 8.05 -2.73
N ILE A 129 -6.31 7.28 -2.02
CA ILE A 129 -7.59 6.78 -2.53
C ILE A 129 -8.54 7.95 -2.80
N HIS A 130 -8.66 8.88 -1.84
CA HIS A 130 -9.58 10.01 -1.95
C HIS A 130 -9.25 10.91 -3.13
N ILE A 131 -7.97 11.28 -3.31
CA ILE A 131 -7.55 12.21 -4.35
C ILE A 131 -7.66 11.57 -5.73
N ALA A 132 -7.21 10.33 -5.90
CA ALA A 132 -7.29 9.66 -7.18
C ALA A 132 -8.74 9.40 -7.63
N LEU A 133 -9.60 8.97 -6.69
CA LEU A 133 -11.02 8.76 -6.99
C LEU A 133 -11.76 10.08 -7.22
N ALA A 134 -11.44 11.15 -6.49
CA ALA A 134 -11.99 12.48 -6.74
C ALA A 134 -11.58 13.01 -8.11
N ILE A 135 -10.32 12.85 -8.52
CA ILE A 135 -9.85 13.24 -9.87
C ILE A 135 -10.63 12.49 -10.95
N GLY A 136 -10.85 11.18 -10.77
CA GLY A 136 -11.64 10.36 -11.69
C GLY A 136 -13.11 10.79 -11.75
N ALA A 137 -13.74 10.95 -10.59
CA ALA A 137 -15.16 11.28 -10.46
C ALA A 137 -15.49 12.70 -10.95
N LEU A 138 -14.70 13.72 -10.58
CA LEU A 138 -14.91 15.11 -10.98
C LEU A 138 -14.79 15.31 -12.50
N LYS A 139 -13.83 14.62 -13.12
CA LYS A 139 -13.63 14.70 -14.58
C LYS A 139 -14.71 13.92 -15.34
N ARG A 140 -15.17 12.78 -14.81
CA ARG A 140 -16.31 12.04 -15.35
C ARG A 140 -17.62 12.82 -15.27
N ALA A 141 -17.87 13.52 -14.17
CA ALA A 141 -19.02 14.41 -14.01
C ALA A 141 -19.03 15.56 -15.03
N LYS A 142 -17.84 16.05 -15.43
CA LYS A 142 -17.68 17.08 -16.47
C LYS A 142 -17.98 16.54 -17.89
N THR A 143 -17.86 15.23 -18.10
CA THR A 143 -18.17 14.55 -19.38
C THR A 143 -19.63 14.05 -19.45
N LEU A 144 -20.27 13.77 -18.31
CA LEU A 144 -21.66 13.28 -18.23
C LEU A 144 -22.73 14.38 -18.11
N SER A 145 -22.38 15.66 -18.30
CA SER A 145 -23.33 16.79 -18.35
C SER A 145 -24.29 16.73 -19.56
N SER A 146 -24.42 15.59 -20.25
CA SER A 146 -25.29 15.43 -21.41
C SER A 146 -26.24 14.24 -21.40
N ASN A 147 -26.31 13.37 -20.37
CA ASN A 147 -27.49 12.50 -20.16
C ASN A 147 -27.43 11.62 -18.89
N SER A 148 -28.59 11.56 -18.23
CA SER A 148 -29.10 10.54 -17.30
C SER A 148 -28.71 10.58 -15.81
N SER A 149 -29.76 10.33 -15.03
CA SER A 149 -29.96 10.26 -13.59
C SER A 149 -29.21 9.09 -12.94
N ALA A 150 -27.92 9.26 -12.67
CA ALA A 150 -27.21 8.45 -11.69
C ALA A 150 -27.36 9.09 -10.30
N GLU A 151 -27.83 8.32 -9.31
CA GLU A 151 -27.87 8.75 -7.90
C GLU A 151 -26.47 9.21 -7.47
N LYS A 152 -26.29 10.52 -7.29
CA LYS A 152 -25.07 11.09 -6.72
C LYS A 152 -25.00 10.69 -5.25
N LYS A 153 -24.25 9.64 -4.91
CA LYS A 153 -23.77 9.44 -3.53
C LYS A 153 -23.04 10.73 -3.10
N THR A 154 -23.45 11.31 -1.98
CA THR A 154 -22.84 12.52 -1.41
C THR A 154 -21.39 12.26 -1.00
N ASN A 155 -20.53 13.29 -1.09
CA ASN A 155 -19.14 13.22 -0.63
C ASN A 155 -19.02 12.70 0.82
N ALA A 156 -20.00 13.02 1.68
CA ALA A 156 -20.08 12.53 3.05
C ALA A 156 -20.29 11.00 3.13
N ALA A 157 -21.11 10.41 2.25
CA ALA A 157 -21.33 8.97 2.21
C ALA A 157 -20.07 8.22 1.73
N ILE A 158 -19.38 8.77 0.73
CA ILE A 158 -18.10 8.23 0.24
C ILE A 158 -17.03 8.28 1.34
N PHE A 159 -16.93 9.40 2.07
CA PHE A 159 -15.98 9.56 3.16
C PHE A 159 -16.26 8.60 4.33
N HIS A 160 -17.52 8.47 4.72
CA HIS A 160 -17.94 7.49 5.74
C HIS A 160 -17.60 6.06 5.33
N GLU A 161 -17.87 5.68 4.08
CA GLU A 161 -17.58 4.34 3.55
C GLU A 161 -16.08 4.03 3.54
N ILE A 162 -15.23 5.01 3.23
CA ILE A 162 -13.77 4.84 3.26
C ILE A 162 -13.25 4.74 4.70
N LEU A 163 -13.74 5.56 5.63
CA LEU A 163 -13.36 5.48 7.05
C LEU A 163 -13.85 4.19 7.72
N THR A 164 -15.01 3.69 7.30
CA THR A 164 -15.57 2.41 7.77
C THR A 164 -15.06 1.21 7.00
N ALA A 165 -14.12 1.39 6.07
CA ALA A 165 -13.46 0.29 5.40
C ALA A 165 -12.76 -0.59 6.43
N ARG A 166 -12.86 -1.91 6.26
CA ARG A 166 -12.27 -2.90 7.17
C ARG A 166 -10.79 -2.65 7.44
N SER A 167 -10.00 -2.28 6.43
CA SER A 167 -8.58 -1.98 6.66
C SER A 167 -8.36 -0.77 7.56
N MET A 168 -9.13 0.30 7.36
CA MET A 168 -9.06 1.51 8.19
C MET A 168 -9.53 1.26 9.62
N ILE A 169 -10.66 0.58 9.81
CA ILE A 169 -11.16 0.24 11.14
C ILE A 169 -10.12 -0.58 11.91
N LEU A 170 -9.51 -1.58 11.28
CA LEU A 170 -8.53 -2.44 11.95
C LEU A 170 -7.21 -1.71 12.23
N LEU A 171 -6.73 -0.88 11.29
CA LEU A 171 -5.46 -0.18 11.41
C LEU A 171 -5.57 1.01 12.38
N VAL A 172 -6.52 1.92 12.16
CA VAL A 172 -6.79 3.08 13.03
C VAL A 172 -7.32 2.63 14.39
N GLY A 173 -8.28 1.71 14.42
CA GLY A 173 -8.83 1.17 15.66
C GLY A 173 -7.77 0.42 16.45
N GLY A 174 -6.95 -0.41 15.80
CA GLY A 174 -5.79 -1.06 16.42
C GLY A 174 -4.81 -0.05 16.99
N LEU A 175 -4.51 1.03 16.27
CA LEU A 175 -3.64 2.12 16.73
C LEU A 175 -4.19 2.81 17.97
N ILE A 176 -5.48 3.14 18.00
CA ILE A 176 -6.13 3.73 19.18
C ILE A 176 -6.07 2.76 20.36
N VAL A 177 -6.41 1.49 20.16
CA VAL A 177 -6.36 0.47 21.21
C VAL A 177 -4.93 0.31 21.74
N GLY A 178 -3.95 0.20 20.86
CA GLY A 178 -2.53 0.09 21.24
C GLY A 178 -2.04 1.31 22.02
N LEU A 179 -2.42 2.51 21.60
CA LEU A 179 -2.10 3.77 22.27
C LEU A 179 -2.65 3.81 23.70
N LEU A 180 -3.90 3.38 23.88
CA LEU A 180 -4.55 3.33 25.20
C LEU A 180 -4.00 2.21 26.08
N MET A 181 -3.59 1.08 25.49
CA MET A 181 -3.00 -0.05 26.21
C MET A 181 -1.59 0.28 26.74
N GLY A 182 -0.76 0.91 25.92
CA GLY A 182 0.67 1.11 26.21
C GLY A 182 1.46 -0.21 26.33
N ALA A 183 2.78 -0.10 26.50
CA ALA A 183 3.68 -1.26 26.47
C ALA A 183 3.36 -2.30 27.56
N LYS A 184 3.04 -1.86 28.78
CA LYS A 184 2.80 -2.76 29.92
C LYS A 184 1.60 -3.70 29.70
N ALA A 185 0.50 -3.21 29.12
CA ALA A 185 -0.68 -4.03 28.85
C ALA A 185 -0.52 -4.85 27.55
N TYR A 186 0.37 -4.43 26.66
CA TYR A 186 0.67 -5.15 25.41
C TYR A 186 1.58 -6.37 25.61
N GLU A 187 2.48 -6.32 26.60
CA GLU A 187 3.50 -7.36 26.81
C GLU A 187 2.96 -8.80 26.86
N PRO A 188 1.83 -9.11 27.54
CA PRO A 188 1.29 -10.47 27.58
C PRO A 188 0.80 -11.00 26.23
N ILE A 189 0.36 -10.11 25.33
CA ILE A 189 -0.19 -10.48 24.01
C ILE A 189 0.84 -10.35 22.87
N LYS A 190 2.00 -9.76 23.16
CA LYS A 190 3.12 -9.56 22.24
C LYS A 190 3.58 -10.84 21.53
N PRO A 191 3.66 -12.03 22.16
CA PRO A 191 4.02 -13.25 21.44
C PRO A 191 3.04 -13.57 20.29
N PHE A 192 1.75 -13.31 20.51
CA PHE A 192 0.75 -13.53 19.47
C PHE A 192 0.82 -12.45 18.40
N PHE A 193 0.89 -11.16 18.74
CA PHE A 193 0.77 -10.07 17.75
C PHE A 193 2.08 -9.61 17.12
N GLU A 194 3.25 -9.84 17.73
CA GLU A 194 4.55 -9.49 17.15
C GLU A 194 5.32 -10.72 16.66
N THR A 195 5.41 -11.77 17.49
CA THR A 195 6.19 -12.96 17.11
C THR A 195 5.41 -13.80 16.10
N GLY A 196 4.13 -14.08 16.39
CA GLY A 196 3.22 -14.78 15.46
C GLY A 196 3.02 -14.07 14.13
N PHE A 197 3.24 -12.75 14.10
CA PHE A 197 3.09 -11.90 12.91
C PHE A 197 3.89 -12.41 11.73
N LYS A 198 5.16 -12.79 11.98
CA LYS A 198 6.07 -13.28 10.93
C LYS A 198 5.56 -14.59 10.33
N GLY A 199 5.01 -15.49 11.14
CA GLY A 199 4.43 -16.75 10.67
C GLY A 199 3.20 -16.52 9.80
N ALA A 200 2.26 -15.69 10.26
CA ALA A 200 1.08 -15.32 9.48
C ALA A 200 1.44 -14.62 8.17
N LEU A 201 2.47 -13.76 8.17
CA LEU A 201 2.97 -13.10 6.97
C LEU A 201 3.47 -14.09 5.92
N VAL A 202 4.14 -15.17 6.33
CA VAL A 202 4.62 -16.21 5.39
C VAL A 202 3.45 -16.83 4.63
N LEU A 203 2.38 -17.19 5.33
CA LEU A 203 1.16 -17.73 4.72
C LEU A 203 0.47 -16.69 3.82
N PHE A 204 0.41 -15.45 4.27
CA PHE A 204 -0.18 -14.36 3.49
C PHE A 204 0.60 -14.11 2.18
N LEU A 205 1.94 -14.09 2.26
CA LEU A 205 2.82 -13.92 1.10
C LEU A 205 2.71 -15.09 0.11
N LEU A 206 2.50 -16.31 0.59
CA LEU A 206 2.25 -17.48 -0.27
C LEU A 206 0.99 -17.25 -1.13
N GLU A 207 -0.13 -16.86 -0.51
CA GLU A 207 -1.36 -16.55 -1.23
C GLU A 207 -1.19 -15.39 -2.21
N MET A 208 -0.50 -14.32 -1.81
CA MET A 208 -0.18 -13.23 -2.74
C MET A 208 0.66 -13.70 -3.93
N GLY A 209 1.55 -14.68 -3.73
CA GLY A 209 2.30 -15.33 -4.80
C GLY A 209 1.39 -16.07 -5.78
N ILE A 210 0.41 -16.81 -5.27
CA ILE A 210 -0.58 -17.52 -6.08
C ILE A 210 -1.44 -16.54 -6.88
N VAL A 211 -1.91 -15.47 -6.23
CA VAL A 211 -2.71 -14.40 -6.86
C VAL A 211 -1.90 -13.67 -7.94
N ALA A 212 -0.65 -13.31 -7.67
CA ALA A 212 0.24 -12.70 -8.66
C ALA A 212 0.52 -13.67 -9.84
N GLY A 213 0.81 -14.94 -9.51
CA GLY A 213 0.90 -16.07 -10.44
C GLY A 213 -0.26 -16.14 -11.42
N ALA A 214 -1.48 -15.97 -10.91
CA ALA A 214 -2.72 -16.05 -11.69
C ALA A 214 -2.88 -14.88 -12.67
N ARG A 215 -2.22 -13.75 -12.40
CA ARG A 215 -2.28 -12.51 -13.20
C ARG A 215 -1.15 -12.40 -14.23
N LEU A 216 -0.15 -13.28 -14.21
CA LEU A 216 0.96 -13.23 -15.18
C LEU A 216 0.49 -13.34 -16.65
N SER A 217 -0.58 -14.08 -16.92
CA SER A 217 -1.15 -14.18 -18.27
C SER A 217 -1.78 -12.87 -18.76
N ASP A 218 -2.23 -12.02 -17.84
CA ASP A 218 -2.80 -10.71 -18.14
C ASP A 218 -1.72 -9.68 -18.57
N LEU A 219 -0.43 -9.93 -18.27
CA LEU A 219 0.68 -9.08 -18.73
C LEU A 219 0.72 -8.92 -20.25
N LYS A 220 0.37 -9.98 -20.99
CA LYS A 220 0.30 -9.94 -22.46
C LYS A 220 -0.81 -9.00 -22.96
N LYS A 221 -1.83 -8.74 -22.15
CA LYS A 221 -2.99 -7.91 -22.49
C LYS A 221 -2.77 -6.43 -22.17
N VAL A 222 -1.95 -6.14 -21.16
CA VAL A 222 -1.75 -4.75 -20.69
C VAL A 222 -0.66 -3.99 -21.45
N GLY A 223 0.20 -4.70 -22.18
CA GLY A 223 1.21 -4.12 -23.05
C GLY A 223 2.43 -3.52 -22.33
N LEU A 224 3.48 -3.25 -23.12
CA LEU A 224 4.75 -2.71 -22.62
C LEU A 224 4.62 -1.38 -21.86
N PRO A 225 3.76 -0.41 -22.26
CA PRO A 225 3.62 0.84 -21.54
C PRO A 225 3.22 0.66 -20.07
N LEU A 226 2.28 -0.24 -19.76
CA LEU A 226 1.86 -0.45 -18.38
C LEU A 226 2.94 -1.14 -17.54
N ILE A 227 3.65 -2.10 -18.14
CA ILE A 227 4.75 -2.81 -17.47
C ILE A 227 5.87 -1.82 -17.12
N SER A 228 6.31 -1.01 -18.09
CA SER A 228 7.36 -0.02 -17.87
C SER A 228 6.95 1.02 -16.83
N LEU A 229 5.72 1.54 -16.90
CA LEU A 229 5.23 2.52 -15.92
C LEU A 229 5.01 1.91 -14.54
N GLY A 230 4.61 0.63 -14.46
CA GLY A 230 4.50 -0.12 -13.20
C GLY A 230 5.85 -0.47 -12.57
N ILE A 231 6.97 -0.13 -13.20
CA ILE A 231 8.31 -0.20 -12.61
C ILE A 231 8.82 1.22 -12.34
N LEU A 232 8.72 2.11 -13.33
CA LEU A 232 9.27 3.47 -13.24
C LEU A 232 8.57 4.34 -12.20
N ILE A 233 7.23 4.28 -12.08
CA ILE A 233 6.49 5.07 -11.10
C ILE A 233 6.88 4.68 -9.66
N PRO A 234 6.89 3.37 -9.29
CA PRO A 234 7.44 2.92 -8.01
C PRO A 234 8.85 3.43 -7.71
N ILE A 235 9.76 3.38 -8.69
CA ILE A 235 11.13 3.89 -8.51
C ILE A 235 11.09 5.38 -8.17
N LEU A 236 10.38 6.19 -8.96
CA LEU A 236 10.30 7.64 -8.77
C LEU A 236 9.69 8.00 -7.40
N HIS A 237 8.57 7.36 -7.04
CA HIS A 237 7.89 7.61 -5.77
C HIS A 237 8.66 7.10 -4.57
N GLY A 238 9.31 5.95 -4.69
CA GLY A 238 10.14 5.42 -3.62
C GLY A 238 11.39 6.24 -3.38
N CYS A 239 12.08 6.69 -4.43
CA CYS A 239 13.19 7.62 -4.29
C CYS A 239 12.76 8.94 -3.62
N LEU A 240 11.60 9.49 -4.03
CA LEU A 240 11.02 10.65 -3.38
C LEU A 240 10.70 10.38 -1.90
N GLY A 241 10.12 9.22 -1.58
CA GLY A 241 9.81 8.82 -0.21
C GLY A 241 11.05 8.64 0.67
N VAL A 242 12.14 8.09 0.14
CA VAL A 242 13.43 8.00 0.86
C VAL A 242 13.98 9.40 1.13
N PHE A 243 14.04 10.25 0.10
CA PHE A 243 14.55 11.61 0.23
C PHE A 243 13.76 12.42 1.26
N LEU A 244 12.43 12.40 1.15
CA LEU A 244 11.55 13.08 2.08
C LEU A 244 11.59 12.46 3.47
N GLY A 245 11.82 11.16 3.59
CA GLY A 245 12.03 10.47 4.86
C GLY A 245 13.24 11.02 5.61
N HIS A 246 14.41 11.10 4.95
CA HIS A 246 15.60 11.73 5.52
C HIS A 246 15.37 13.20 5.86
N TRP A 247 14.75 13.95 4.94
CA TRP A 247 14.41 15.35 5.17
C TRP A 247 13.47 15.56 6.36
N SER A 248 12.64 14.55 6.67
CA SER A 248 11.77 14.55 7.83
C SER A 248 12.43 14.10 9.14
N GLY A 249 13.69 13.70 9.10
CA GLY A 249 14.46 13.22 10.26
C GLY A 249 14.34 11.73 10.53
N LEU A 250 13.80 10.94 9.60
CA LEU A 250 13.77 9.48 9.75
C LEU A 250 15.18 8.90 9.61
N SER A 251 15.42 7.82 10.35
CA SER A 251 16.59 6.96 10.22
C SER A 251 16.67 6.33 8.83
N VAL A 252 17.82 5.73 8.51
CA VAL A 252 17.99 4.93 7.27
C VAL A 252 16.89 3.89 7.12
N GLY A 253 16.53 3.21 8.23
CA GLY A 253 15.48 2.22 8.19
C GLY A 253 14.10 2.83 7.95
N GLY A 254 13.78 3.92 8.65
CA GLY A 254 12.55 4.68 8.46
C GLY A 254 12.35 5.20 7.05
N ALA A 255 13.36 5.90 6.53
CA ALA A 255 13.35 6.46 5.18
C ALA A 255 13.24 5.36 4.11
N THR A 256 13.92 4.23 4.28
CA THR A 256 13.76 3.05 3.41
C THR A 256 12.32 2.55 3.40
N VAL A 257 11.71 2.39 4.58
CA VAL A 257 10.33 1.91 4.71
C VAL A 257 9.34 2.93 4.13
N LEU A 258 9.53 4.23 4.36
CA LEU A 258 8.70 5.28 3.75
C LEU A 258 8.82 5.27 2.21
N GLY A 259 10.03 5.11 1.69
CA GLY A 259 10.26 4.90 0.26
C GLY A 259 9.52 3.68 -0.29
N ALA A 260 9.63 2.52 0.38
CA ALA A 260 8.93 1.32 -0.03
C ALA A 260 7.40 1.46 0.02
N MET A 261 6.87 2.20 1.00
CA MET A 261 5.45 2.52 1.09
C MET A 261 5.01 3.40 -0.09
N ALA A 262 5.74 4.47 -0.38
CA ALA A 262 5.45 5.38 -1.49
C ALA A 262 5.58 4.72 -2.87
N ALA A 263 6.49 3.77 -3.01
CA ALA A 263 6.65 2.98 -4.23
C ALA A 263 5.55 1.93 -4.44
N SER A 264 4.73 1.65 -3.42
CA SER A 264 3.79 0.54 -3.46
C SER A 264 2.48 0.90 -4.17
N ALA A 265 1.64 -0.11 -4.36
CA ALA A 265 0.28 0.07 -4.83
C ALA A 265 -0.66 -0.79 -3.98
N SER A 266 -1.80 -0.25 -3.59
CA SER A 266 -2.82 -0.98 -2.85
C SER A 266 -3.54 -1.97 -3.76
N TYR A 267 -3.75 -3.18 -3.28
CA TYR A 267 -4.54 -4.23 -3.96
C TYR A 267 -5.55 -4.89 -3.01
N ILE A 268 -5.73 -4.29 -1.83
CA ILE A 268 -6.72 -4.71 -0.82
C ILE A 268 -7.81 -3.64 -0.72
N ALA A 269 -7.44 -2.40 -0.38
CA ALA A 269 -8.38 -1.30 -0.15
C ALA A 269 -8.80 -0.58 -1.44
N ALA A 270 -7.87 -0.36 -2.38
CA ALA A 270 -8.16 0.36 -3.62
C ALA A 270 -9.15 -0.36 -4.56
N PRO A 271 -9.10 -1.69 -4.80
CA PRO A 271 -9.99 -2.32 -5.78
C PRO A 271 -11.50 -2.18 -5.45
N PRO A 272 -11.97 -2.41 -4.21
CA PRO A 272 -13.38 -2.15 -3.86
C PRO A 272 -13.80 -0.69 -4.11
N ALA A 273 -12.95 0.26 -3.73
CA ALA A 273 -13.23 1.69 -3.89
C ALA A 273 -13.30 2.09 -5.37
N VAL A 274 -12.39 1.57 -6.21
CA VAL A 274 -12.41 1.75 -7.67
C VAL A 274 -13.65 1.12 -8.28
N ARG A 275 -14.01 -0.12 -7.92
CA ARG A 275 -15.21 -0.79 -8.46
C ARG A 275 -16.50 -0.02 -8.16
N MET A 276 -16.57 0.60 -6.98
CA MET A 276 -17.73 1.39 -6.59
C MET A 276 -17.81 2.73 -7.33
N THR A 277 -16.69 3.44 -7.46
CA THR A 277 -16.68 4.85 -7.92
C THR A 277 -16.35 4.99 -9.40
N LEU A 278 -15.64 4.03 -9.97
CA LEU A 278 -15.20 3.95 -11.37
C LEU A 278 -15.51 2.55 -11.93
N PRO A 279 -16.79 2.13 -11.98
CA PRO A 279 -17.16 0.77 -12.40
C PRO A 279 -16.76 0.45 -13.85
N GLU A 280 -16.52 1.47 -14.69
CA GLU A 280 -16.05 1.29 -16.06
C GLU A 280 -14.53 1.06 -16.17
N ALA A 281 -13.78 1.20 -15.07
CA ALA A 281 -12.33 0.99 -15.08
C ALA A 281 -11.99 -0.47 -15.36
N ASN A 282 -11.07 -0.73 -16.28
CA ASN A 282 -10.67 -2.09 -16.62
C ASN A 282 -9.83 -2.72 -15.48
N PRO A 283 -10.34 -3.76 -14.79
CA PRO A 283 -9.62 -4.42 -13.69
C PRO A 283 -8.30 -5.05 -14.11
N THR A 284 -8.18 -5.40 -15.39
CA THR A 284 -6.96 -5.97 -15.95
C THR A 284 -5.80 -4.99 -15.81
N TYR A 285 -6.00 -3.68 -16.00
CA TYR A 285 -4.92 -2.72 -15.88
C TYR A 285 -4.45 -2.56 -14.43
N TYR A 286 -5.35 -2.16 -13.53
CA TYR A 286 -4.95 -1.80 -12.17
C TYR A 286 -4.55 -3.01 -11.31
N LEU A 287 -5.19 -4.18 -11.49
CA LEU A 287 -4.80 -5.39 -10.76
C LEU A 287 -3.50 -5.98 -11.28
N THR A 288 -3.29 -6.01 -12.61
CA THR A 288 -2.05 -6.58 -13.17
C THR A 288 -0.87 -5.68 -12.84
N ALA A 289 -1.00 -4.36 -12.99
CA ALA A 289 0.07 -3.42 -12.68
C ALA A 289 0.48 -3.46 -11.20
N SER A 290 -0.48 -3.57 -10.28
CA SER A 290 -0.19 -3.63 -8.84
C SER A 290 0.35 -5.00 -8.40
N LEU A 291 -0.30 -6.12 -8.79
CA LEU A 291 0.02 -7.46 -8.29
C LEU A 291 1.08 -8.22 -9.09
N ALA A 292 1.10 -8.07 -10.42
CA ALA A 292 1.99 -8.85 -11.29
C ALA A 292 3.26 -8.08 -11.70
N VAL A 293 3.27 -6.76 -11.54
CA VAL A 293 4.43 -5.91 -11.90
C VAL A 293 5.02 -5.26 -10.65
N THR A 294 4.32 -4.29 -10.07
CA THR A 294 4.84 -3.42 -8.99
C THR A 294 5.20 -4.20 -7.74
N PHE A 295 4.30 -5.07 -7.26
CA PHE A 295 4.53 -5.78 -6.01
C PHE A 295 5.75 -6.72 -6.08
N PRO A 296 5.89 -7.62 -7.08
CA PRO A 296 7.09 -8.42 -7.25
C PRO A 296 8.35 -7.56 -7.42
N PHE A 297 8.29 -6.51 -8.24
CA PHE A 297 9.41 -5.61 -8.48
C PHE A 297 9.89 -4.96 -7.18
N ASN A 298 8.98 -4.38 -6.40
CA ASN A 298 9.32 -3.74 -5.13
C ASN A 298 9.92 -4.73 -4.13
N LEU A 299 9.37 -5.95 -4.07
CA LEU A 299 9.84 -6.96 -3.12
C LEU A 299 11.27 -7.44 -3.44
N VAL A 300 11.60 -7.59 -4.72
CA VAL A 300 12.88 -8.16 -5.16
C VAL A 300 13.94 -7.09 -5.38
N VAL A 301 13.56 -5.95 -5.95
CA VAL A 301 14.49 -4.90 -6.41
C VAL A 301 14.27 -3.59 -5.66
N GLY A 302 13.02 -3.13 -5.56
CA GLY A 302 12.71 -1.80 -5.02
C GLY A 302 13.19 -1.61 -3.58
N ILE A 303 12.84 -2.51 -2.66
CA ILE A 303 13.24 -2.40 -1.24
C ILE A 303 14.78 -2.35 -1.08
N PRO A 304 15.57 -3.29 -1.64
CA PRO A 304 17.04 -3.19 -1.59
C PRO A 304 17.58 -1.90 -2.22
N MET A 305 16.99 -1.43 -3.31
CA MET A 305 17.39 -0.19 -3.98
C MET A 305 17.13 1.05 -3.10
N PHE A 306 15.95 1.15 -2.49
CA PHE A 306 15.60 2.24 -1.57
C PHE A 306 16.48 2.23 -0.32
N PHE A 307 16.85 1.06 0.18
CA PHE A 307 17.81 0.93 1.28
C PHE A 307 19.17 1.50 0.91
N LYS A 308 19.71 1.14 -0.27
CA LYS A 308 21.00 1.65 -0.73
C LYS A 308 20.98 3.16 -0.96
N LEU A 309 19.89 3.69 -1.51
CA LEU A 309 19.69 5.13 -1.63
C LEU A 309 19.67 5.81 -0.26
N SER A 310 18.99 5.21 0.71
CA SER A 310 18.90 5.74 2.07
C SER A 310 20.24 5.71 2.80
N GLU A 311 21.02 4.63 2.65
CA GLU A 311 22.39 4.59 3.18
C GLU A 311 23.26 5.69 2.56
N TRP A 312 23.14 5.93 1.25
CA TRP A 312 23.91 6.95 0.54
C TRP A 312 23.56 8.37 0.98
N LEU A 313 22.28 8.67 1.23
CA LEU A 313 21.83 9.98 1.71
C LEU A 313 22.15 10.27 3.18
N ALA A 314 22.49 9.23 3.95
CA ALA A 314 22.82 9.36 5.38
C ALA A 314 24.30 9.68 5.65
N VAL A 315 25.14 9.71 4.60
CA VAL A 315 26.56 10.10 4.64
C VAL A 315 26.70 11.59 4.38
#